data_AF-A0A7V9PBP3-F1
#
_entry.id   AF-A0A7V9PBP3-F1
#
_cell.length_a   1.000
_cell.length_b   1.000
_cell.length_c   1.000
_cell.angle_alpha   90.00
_cell.angle_beta   90.00
_cell.angle_gamma   90.00
#
_symmetry.space_group_name_H-M   'P 1'
#
loop_
_entity.id
_entity.type
_entity.pdbx_description
1 polymer ?
#
loop_
_entity_poly.entity_id
_entity_poly.type
_entity_poly.pdbx_seq_one_letter_code
_entity_poly.pdbx_strand_id
1 'polypeptide(L)'
;MQPNLFDINARSVQSETVILYALGEFQARGKVLAERELALDRLRGAFKRAAEKYDAAEFSDEKIAETLEKMGAKIIRVPSFVAKHPFRVTVQSELAEKAGEFYKRALEND
;
A
#
# COMPACT_ATOMS: atom_id res chain seq x y z
N MET A 1 -20.32 19.25 -2.71
CA MET A 1 -19.00 19.88 -2.91
C MET A 1 -18.27 19.09 -3.99
N GLN A 2 -17.85 19.72 -5.09
CA GLN A 2 -16.95 19.09 -6.05
C GLN A 2 -15.53 19.15 -5.48
N PRO A 3 -14.80 18.02 -5.37
CA PRO A 3 -13.40 18.03 -4.97
C PRO A 3 -12.57 18.80 -6.02
N ASN A 4 -11.69 19.69 -5.57
CA ASN A 4 -10.81 20.44 -6.45
C ASN A 4 -9.54 19.63 -6.77
N LEU A 5 -8.76 20.06 -7.78
CA LEU A 5 -7.55 19.36 -8.21
C LEU A 5 -6.49 19.23 -7.09
N PHE A 6 -6.41 20.22 -6.20
CA PHE A 6 -5.47 20.23 -5.07
C PHE A 6 -5.84 19.18 -4.03
N ASP A 7 -7.13 19.02 -3.74
CA ASP A 7 -7.64 17.99 -2.81
C ASP A 7 -7.36 16.58 -3.32
N ILE A 8 -7.45 16.37 -4.64
CA ILE A 8 -7.17 15.08 -5.28
C ILE A 8 -5.68 14.74 -5.16
N ASN A 9 -4.80 15.70 -5.44
CA ASN A 9 -3.35 15.52 -5.31
C ASN A 9 -2.94 15.25 -3.85
N ALA A 10 -3.46 16.03 -2.90
CA ALA A 10 -3.17 15.84 -1.47
C ALA A 10 -3.59 14.44 -0.99
N ARG A 11 -4.78 13.97 -1.39
CA ARG A 11 -5.25 12.61 -1.06
C ARG A 11 -4.44 11.51 -1.75
N SER A 12 -3.97 11.73 -2.97
CA SER A 12 -3.07 10.78 -3.65
C SER A 12 -1.75 10.64 -2.91
N VAL A 13 -1.12 11.77 -2.58
CA VAL A 13 0.14 11.82 -1.83
C VAL A 13 -0.02 11.16 -0.45
N GLN A 14 -1.13 11.41 0.24
CA GLN A 14 -1.44 10.74 1.50
C GLN A 14 -1.59 9.22 1.33
N SER A 15 -2.29 8.77 0.27
CA SER A 15 -2.47 7.34 -0.02
C SER A 15 -1.13 6.65 -0.29
N GLU A 16 -0.26 7.26 -1.10
CA GLU A 16 1.08 6.75 -1.41
C GLU A 16 1.96 6.68 -0.16
N THR A 17 1.90 7.70 0.70
CA THR A 17 2.63 7.74 1.97
C THR A 17 2.22 6.59 2.89
N VAL A 18 0.92 6.39 3.07
CA VAL A 18 0.38 5.29 3.88
C VAL A 18 0.77 3.93 3.31
N ILE A 19 0.72 3.76 1.98
CA ILE A 19 1.11 2.50 1.32
C ILE A 19 2.62 2.25 1.46
N LEU A 20 3.49 3.25 1.26
CA LEU A 20 4.93 3.11 1.45
C LEU A 20 5.26 2.67 2.88
N TYR A 21 4.64 3.31 3.87
CA TYR A 21 4.82 2.93 5.26
C TYR A 21 4.37 1.48 5.51
N ALA A 22 3.18 1.11 5.04
CA ALA A 22 2.65 -0.25 5.22
C ALA A 22 3.56 -1.32 4.61
N LEU A 23 4.06 -1.08 3.39
CA LEU A 23 4.95 -2.02 2.69
C LEU A 23 6.31 -2.14 3.41
N GLY A 24 6.87 -1.04 3.92
CA GLY A 24 8.10 -1.06 4.68
C GLY A 24 7.93 -1.76 6.04
N GLU A 25 6.83 -1.48 6.75
CA GLU A 25 6.48 -2.14 8.01
C GLU A 25 6.30 -3.66 7.81
N PHE A 26 5.65 -4.07 6.72
CA PHE A 26 5.47 -5.47 6.37
C PHE A 26 6.82 -6.19 6.20
N GLN A 27 7.78 -5.56 5.52
CA GLN A 27 9.13 -6.10 5.32
C GLN A 27 9.93 -6.16 6.62
N ALA A 28 9.85 -5.12 7.46
CA ALA A 28 10.53 -5.06 8.75
C ALA A 28 10.14 -6.21 9.70
N ARG A 29 8.96 -6.80 9.51
CA ARG A 29 8.47 -8.00 10.21
C ARG A 29 9.04 -9.32 9.65
N GLY A 30 10.09 -9.26 8.83
CA GLY A 30 10.77 -10.41 8.22
C GLY A 30 9.98 -11.06 7.07
N LYS A 31 9.05 -10.33 6.45
CA LYS A 31 8.25 -10.85 5.33
C LYS A 31 8.86 -10.44 3.99
N VAL A 32 9.06 -11.42 3.11
CA VAL A 32 9.52 -11.17 1.73
C VAL A 32 8.39 -10.50 0.95
N LEU A 33 8.68 -9.30 0.43
CA LEU A 33 7.77 -8.47 -0.35
C LEU A 33 8.16 -8.41 -1.84
N ALA A 34 9.44 -8.16 -2.13
CA ALA A 34 9.95 -7.97 -3.49
C ALA A 34 9.74 -9.22 -4.37
N GLU A 35 9.25 -8.99 -5.60
CA GLU A 35 8.98 -9.98 -6.65
C GLU A 35 8.09 -11.17 -6.26
N ARG A 36 7.43 -11.08 -5.10
CA ARG A 36 6.57 -12.13 -4.60
C ARG A 36 5.12 -11.80 -4.88
N GLU A 37 4.41 -12.74 -5.50
CA GLU A 37 2.95 -12.64 -5.59
C GLU A 37 2.32 -12.89 -4.22
N LEU A 38 1.54 -11.91 -3.75
CA LEU A 38 0.81 -11.95 -2.49
C LEU A 38 -0.68 -11.69 -2.74
N ALA A 39 -1.54 -12.38 -1.99
CA ALA A 39 -2.94 -11.96 -1.91
C ALA A 39 -3.02 -10.63 -1.14
N LEU A 40 -3.85 -9.70 -1.63
CA LEU A 40 -4.03 -8.39 -1.01
C LEU A 40 -4.41 -8.48 0.47
N ASP A 41 -5.20 -9.49 0.84
CA ASP A 41 -5.56 -9.81 2.22
C ASP A 41 -4.36 -9.89 3.18
N ARG A 42 -3.21 -10.41 2.71
CA ARG A 42 -1.98 -10.49 3.52
C ARG A 42 -1.37 -9.14 3.85
N LEU A 43 -1.66 -8.12 3.05
CA LEU A 43 -1.17 -6.76 3.21
C LEU A 43 -2.15 -5.87 3.98
N ARG A 44 -3.43 -6.25 4.08
CA ARG A 44 -4.48 -5.45 4.75
C ARG A 44 -4.15 -5.10 6.20
N GLY A 45 -3.56 -6.05 6.94
CA GLY A 45 -3.13 -5.78 8.30
C GLY A 45 -2.09 -4.65 8.40
N ALA A 46 -1.18 -4.55 7.42
CA ALA A 46 -0.20 -3.47 7.35
C ALA A 46 -0.85 -2.15 6.91
N PHE A 47 -1.75 -2.18 5.93
CA PHE A 47 -2.48 -0.99 5.50
C PHE A 47 -3.33 -0.39 6.62
N LYS A 48 -4.00 -1.23 7.42
CA LYS A 48 -4.79 -0.76 8.56
C LYS A 48 -3.93 -0.01 9.58
N ARG A 49 -2.79 -0.58 10.00
CA ARG A 49 -1.88 0.07 10.96
C ARG A 49 -1.25 1.34 10.42
N ALA A 50 -0.90 1.35 9.13
CA ALA A 50 -0.39 2.55 8.48
C ALA A 50 -1.46 3.66 8.44
N ALA A 51 -2.70 3.31 8.10
CA ALA A 51 -3.81 4.27 8.11
C ALA A 51 -4.04 4.85 9.51
N GLU A 52 -4.00 4.02 10.55
CA GLU A 52 -4.08 4.45 11.96
C GLU A 52 -2.92 5.40 12.33
N LYS A 53 -1.68 5.12 11.90
CA LYS A 53 -0.52 5.98 12.17
C LYS A 53 -0.64 7.39 11.55
N TYR A 54 -1.18 7.48 10.34
CA TYR A 54 -1.28 8.74 9.59
C TYR A 54 -2.64 9.44 9.72
N ASP A 55 -3.48 9.01 10.66
CA ASP A 55 -4.88 9.49 10.83
C ASP A 55 -5.65 9.51 9.50
N ALA A 56 -5.44 8.46 8.69
CA ALA A 56 -6.06 8.31 7.39
C ALA A 56 -7.24 7.34 7.46
N ALA A 57 -8.25 7.59 6.64
CA ALA A 57 -9.35 6.64 6.47
C ALA A 57 -8.86 5.32 5.86
N GLU A 58 -9.47 4.20 6.26
CA GLU A 58 -9.18 2.90 5.66
C GLU A 58 -9.51 2.91 4.15
N PHE A 59 -8.55 2.48 3.33
CA PHE A 59 -8.72 2.42 1.89
C PHE A 59 -9.48 1.16 1.46
N SER A 60 -10.33 1.29 0.43
CA SER A 60 -10.93 0.13 -0.22
C SER A 60 -9.88 -0.69 -0.97
N ASP A 61 -10.20 -1.95 -1.27
CA ASP A 61 -9.31 -2.82 -2.03
C ASP A 61 -8.97 -2.23 -3.40
N GLU A 62 -9.94 -1.62 -4.07
CA GLU A 62 -9.77 -0.94 -5.35
C GLU A 62 -8.79 0.23 -5.22
N LYS A 63 -8.95 1.06 -4.18
CA LYS A 63 -8.08 2.21 -3.95
C LYS A 63 -6.64 1.76 -3.66
N ILE A 64 -6.47 0.69 -2.89
CA ILE A 64 -5.15 0.10 -2.62
C ILE A 64 -4.53 -0.43 -3.92
N ALA A 65 -5.28 -1.23 -4.68
CA ALA A 65 -4.83 -1.79 -5.94
C ALA A 65 -4.42 -0.70 -6.95
N GLU A 66 -5.25 0.31 -7.16
CA GLU A 66 -4.95 1.45 -8.05
C GLU A 66 -3.71 2.22 -7.62
N THR A 67 -3.55 2.46 -6.32
CA THR A 67 -2.39 3.21 -5.82
C THR A 67 -1.12 2.38 -5.94
N LEU A 68 -1.17 1.08 -5.63
CA LEU A 68 -0.04 0.17 -5.83
C LEU A 68 0.37 0.07 -7.30
N GLU A 69 -0.60 -0.03 -8.23
CA GLU A 69 -0.34 -0.06 -9.66
C GLU A 69 0.35 1.23 -10.13
N LYS A 70 -0.13 2.40 -9.70
CA LYS A 70 0.51 3.70 -9.98
C LYS A 70 1.93 3.80 -9.43
N MET A 71 2.20 3.13 -8.32
CA MET A 71 3.53 3.07 -7.70
C MET A 71 4.46 2.03 -8.35
N GLY A 72 4.01 1.32 -9.39
CA GLY A 72 4.81 0.36 -10.14
C GLY A 72 4.67 -1.10 -9.68
N ALA A 73 3.70 -1.41 -8.81
CA ALA A 73 3.38 -2.81 -8.50
C ALA A 73 2.57 -3.45 -9.64
N LYS A 74 2.75 -4.75 -9.86
CA LYS A 74 1.88 -5.53 -10.74
C LYS A 74 0.66 -6.00 -9.97
N ILE A 75 -0.52 -5.70 -10.50
CA ILE A 75 -1.81 -6.10 -9.93
C ILE A 75 -2.51 -7.09 -10.86
N ILE A 76 -3.04 -8.16 -10.29
CA ILE A 76 -3.90 -9.11 -11.00
C ILE A 76 -5.21 -9.21 -10.24
N ARG A 77 -6.32 -8.83 -10.88
CA ARG A 77 -7.66 -9.04 -10.34
C ARG A 77 -8.07 -10.50 -10.53
N VAL A 78 -8.55 -11.14 -9.47
CA VAL A 78 -9.14 -12.48 -9.52
C VAL A 78 -10.66 -12.39 -9.36
N PRO A 79 -11.44 -13.41 -9.78
CA PRO A 79 -12.88 -13.38 -9.58
C PRO A 79 -13.26 -13.29 -8.09
N SER A 80 -14.30 -12.53 -7.76
CA SER A 80 -14.72 -12.26 -6.36
C SER A 80 -15.19 -13.50 -5.60
N PHE A 81 -15.62 -14.56 -6.30
CA PHE A 81 -15.94 -15.85 -5.68
C PHE A 81 -14.70 -16.65 -5.25
N VAL A 82 -13.49 -16.27 -5.72
CA VAL A 82 -12.22 -16.91 -5.35
C VAL A 82 -11.65 -16.29 -4.07
N ALA A 83 -11.82 -14.98 -3.87
CA ALA A 83 -11.30 -14.28 -2.71
C ALA A 83 -12.15 -13.06 -2.36
N LYS A 84 -12.36 -12.85 -1.05
CA LYS A 84 -13.02 -11.67 -0.50
C LYS A 84 -12.33 -10.36 -0.90
N HIS A 85 -11.00 -10.40 -0.98
CA HIS A 85 -10.14 -9.31 -1.43
C HIS A 85 -9.53 -9.71 -2.79
N PRO A 86 -10.18 -9.38 -3.92
CA PRO A 86 -9.99 -10.05 -5.20
C PRO A 86 -8.76 -9.56 -5.98
N PHE A 87 -7.62 -9.37 -5.30
CA PHE A 87 -6.39 -8.88 -5.90
C PHE A 87 -5.17 -9.70 -5.48
N ARG A 88 -4.33 -10.00 -6.46
CA ARG A 88 -2.94 -10.45 -6.29
C ARG A 88 -2.01 -9.29 -6.60
N VAL A 89 -1.02 -9.11 -5.74
CA VAL A 89 -0.08 -8.00 -5.78
C VAL A 89 1.32 -8.56 -5.88
N THR A 90 2.10 -8.08 -6.83
CA THR A 90 3.54 -8.29 -6.90
C THR A 90 4.22 -6.95 -6.84
N VAL A 91 4.90 -6.67 -5.73
CA VAL A 91 5.67 -5.44 -5.53
C VAL A 91 7.03 -5.61 -6.19
N GLN A 92 7.37 -4.71 -7.12
CA GLN A 92 8.67 -4.70 -7.77
C GLN A 92 9.78 -4.35 -6.78
N SER A 93 10.99 -4.84 -7.04
CA SER A 93 12.16 -4.67 -6.15
C SER A 93 12.44 -3.21 -5.81
N GLU A 94 12.34 -2.31 -6.80
CA GLU A 94 12.53 -0.86 -6.61
C GLU A 94 11.52 -0.27 -5.61
N LEU A 95 10.24 -0.63 -5.73
CA LEU A 95 9.19 -0.18 -4.81
C LEU A 95 9.38 -0.78 -3.41
N ALA A 96 9.81 -2.05 -3.32
CA ALA A 96 10.08 -2.71 -2.06
C ALA A 96 11.25 -2.04 -1.31
N GLU A 97 12.34 -1.71 -2.02
CA GLU A 97 13.49 -0.98 -1.47
C GLU A 97 13.07 0.41 -0.99
N LYS A 98 12.38 1.18 -1.84
CA LYS A 98 11.86 2.51 -1.50
C LYS A 98 10.97 2.48 -0.25
N ALA A 99 10.09 1.49 -0.14
CA ALA A 99 9.25 1.32 1.04
C ALA A 99 10.05 0.99 2.30
N GLY A 100 11.09 0.15 2.17
CA GLY A 100 12.01 -0.17 3.26
C GLY A 100 12.77 1.05 3.78
N GLU A 101 13.30 1.88 2.88
CA GLU A 101 13.97 3.13 3.23
C GLU A 101 13.00 4.13 3.88
N PHE A 102 11.80 4.27 3.31
CA PHE A 102 10.76 5.15 3.83
C PHE A 102 10.42 4.79 5.28
N TYR A 103 10.19 3.51 5.56
CA TYR A 103 9.85 3.05 6.90
C TYR A 103 10.99 3.27 7.90
N LYS A 104 12.25 3.02 7.51
CA LYS A 104 13.42 3.32 8.36
C LYS A 104 13.46 4.80 8.77
N ARG A 105 13.32 5.71 7.79
CA ARG A 105 13.28 7.15 8.07
C ARG A 105 12.09 7.52 8.95
N ALA A 106 10.92 6.90 8.73
CA ALA A 106 9.74 7.16 9.54
C ALA A 106 9.89 6.68 10.99
N LEU A 107 10.79 5.73 11.29
CA LEU A 107 11.12 5.34 12.65
C LEU A 107 12.15 6.26 13.31
N GLU A 108 13.02 6.91 12.54
CA GLU A 108 14.00 7.88 13.04
C GLU A 108 13.38 9.23 13.42
N ASN A 109 12.19 9.52 12.89
CA ASN A 109 11.47 10.78 13.10
C ASN A 109 10.26 10.66 14.05
N ASP A 110 9.97 9.47 14.58
CA ASP A 110 8.97 9.20 15.62
C ASP A 110 9.60 9.34 17.02
#